data_AF-A0A1V2Q4N8-F1
#
_entry.id   AF-A0A1V2Q4N8-F1
#
_cell.length_a   1.000
_cell.length_b   1.000
_cell.length_c   1.000
_cell.angle_alpha   90.00
_cell.angle_beta   90.00
_cell.angle_gamma   90.00
#
_symmetry.space_group_name_H-M   'P 1'
#
loop_
_entity.id
_entity.type
_entity.pdbx_description
1 polymer ?
#
loop_
_entity_poly.entity_id
_entity_poly.type
_entity_poly.pdbx_seq_one_letter_code
_entity_poly.pdbx_strand_id
1 'polypeptide(L)'
;MHELDLAALPFGLWYFDGERDHVISRAGTTGYHRDHIVLHEICHMLAGHNTGPATADGDDMAARVIAAAVASPHTNAQEELAEAFATMVLKQARKRPPGGEFEQRASAVFGAA
;
A
#
# COMPACT_ATOMS: atom_id res chain seq x y z
N MET A 1 -27.11 -0.51 -9.46
CA MET A 1 -25.92 -0.03 -8.73
C MET A 1 -25.77 -0.93 -7.52
N HIS A 2 -24.74 -1.78 -7.46
CA HIS A 2 -24.45 -2.50 -6.22
C HIS A 2 -23.95 -1.47 -5.21
N GLU A 3 -24.62 -1.36 -4.07
CA GLU A 3 -24.06 -0.68 -2.89
C GLU A 3 -22.77 -1.45 -2.52
N LEU A 4 -21.63 -0.87 -2.89
CA LEU A 4 -20.35 -1.30 -2.34
C LEU A 4 -20.38 -0.91 -0.87
N ASP A 5 -20.41 -1.89 0.02
CA ASP A 5 -20.24 -1.64 1.44
C ASP A 5 -18.88 -0.98 1.66
N LEU A 6 -18.92 0.31 2.00
CA LEU A 6 -17.74 1.14 2.27
C LEU A 6 -16.90 0.61 3.43
N ALA A 7 -17.45 -0.29 4.26
CA ALA A 7 -16.73 -0.99 5.32
C ALA A 7 -16.02 -2.26 4.82
N ALA A 8 -16.48 -2.86 3.71
CA ALA A 8 -15.85 -4.01 3.06
C ALA A 8 -14.75 -3.61 2.08
N LEU A 9 -14.63 -2.31 1.74
CA LEU A 9 -13.55 -1.80 0.91
C LEU A 9 -12.24 -1.70 1.71
N PRO A 10 -11.11 -2.13 1.15
CA PRO A 10 -9.84 -2.04 1.84
C PRO A 10 -9.41 -0.57 2.01
N PHE A 11 -8.73 -0.27 3.12
CA PHE A 11 -8.24 1.09 3.41
C PHE A 11 -7.06 1.49 2.52
N GLY A 12 -6.33 0.51 2.00
CA GLY A 12 -5.31 0.63 0.99
C GLY A 12 -5.44 -0.45 -0.08
N LEU A 13 -4.65 -0.33 -1.14
CA LEU A 13 -4.56 -1.36 -2.16
C LEU A 13 -3.22 -1.24 -2.89
N TRP A 14 -2.47 -2.33 -2.94
CA TRP A 14 -1.38 -2.51 -3.90
C TRP A 14 -1.78 -3.41 -5.07
N TYR A 15 -1.35 -3.02 -6.27
CA TYR A 15 -1.37 -3.87 -7.47
C TYR A 15 -0.30 -3.47 -8.47
N PHE A 16 0.06 -4.42 -9.34
CA PHE A 16 0.96 -4.20 -10.48
C PHE A 16 0.15 -4.17 -11.78
N ASP A 17 0.27 -3.09 -12.55
CA ASP A 17 -0.48 -2.90 -13.81
C ASP A 17 0.21 -3.51 -15.05
N GLY A 18 1.39 -4.13 -14.89
CA GLY A 18 2.22 -4.61 -15.98
C GLY A 18 3.43 -3.72 -16.29
N GLU A 19 3.41 -2.46 -15.83
CA GLU A 19 4.48 -1.48 -16.01
C GLU A 19 5.05 -0.99 -14.68
N ARG A 20 4.16 -0.75 -13.69
CA ARG A 20 4.50 -0.16 -12.40
C ARG A 20 3.61 -0.67 -11.27
N ASP A 21 4.14 -0.57 -10.05
CA ASP A 21 3.40 -0.80 -8.82
C ASP A 21 2.59 0.44 -8.43
N HIS A 22 1.31 0.22 -8.14
CA HIS A 22 0.40 1.24 -7.64
C HIS A 22 0.09 0.93 -6.18
N VAL A 23 0.37 1.89 -5.29
CA VAL A 23 -0.05 1.84 -3.89
C VAL A 23 -1.06 2.96 -3.65
N ILE A 24 -2.29 2.58 -3.36
CA ILE A 24 -3.41 3.51 -3.16
C ILE A 24 -3.81 3.50 -1.69
N SER A 25 -4.13 4.68 -1.16
CA SER A 25 -4.76 4.84 0.16
C SER A 25 -6.09 5.56 0.01
N ARG A 26 -7.09 5.21 0.83
CA ARG A 26 -8.41 5.87 0.83
C ARG A 26 -8.29 7.40 0.92
N ALA A 27 -9.06 8.10 0.09
CA ALA A 27 -9.15 9.55 0.15
C ALA A 27 -9.62 10.04 1.53
N GLY A 28 -8.98 11.08 2.05
CA GLY A 28 -9.25 11.63 3.39
C GLY A 28 -8.43 11.01 4.51
N THR A 29 -7.72 9.91 4.27
CA THR A 29 -6.71 9.39 5.22
C THR A 29 -5.46 10.25 5.15
N THR A 30 -5.01 10.79 6.29
CA THR A 30 -3.92 11.77 6.35
C THR A 30 -2.87 11.42 7.41
N GLY A 31 -1.71 12.05 7.27
CA GLY A 31 -0.59 11.96 8.22
C GLY A 31 -0.23 10.51 8.53
N TYR A 32 -0.11 10.22 9.84
CA TYR A 32 0.29 8.91 10.34
C TYR A 32 -0.52 7.74 9.74
N HIS A 33 -1.84 7.88 9.64
CA HIS A 33 -2.69 6.79 9.14
C HIS A 33 -2.46 6.52 7.66
N ARG A 34 -2.20 7.57 6.86
CA ARG A 34 -1.88 7.39 5.43
C ARG A 34 -0.55 6.68 5.26
N ASP A 35 0.46 7.12 6.00
CA ASP A 35 1.79 6.53 5.92
C ASP A 35 1.77 5.07 6.42
N HIS A 36 0.93 4.76 7.41
CA HIS A 36 0.71 3.40 7.90
C HIS A 36 0.11 2.51 6.82
N ILE A 37 -0.97 2.95 6.18
CA ILE A 37 -1.60 2.21 5.07
C ILE A 37 -0.60 1.99 3.94
N VAL A 38 0.15 3.01 3.52
CA VAL A 38 1.15 2.86 2.45
C VAL A 38 2.21 1.82 2.81
N LEU A 39 2.71 1.83 4.04
CA LEU A 39 3.70 0.84 4.49
C LEU A 39 3.12 -0.57 4.63
N HIS A 40 1.83 -0.68 4.99
CA HIS A 40 1.10 -1.94 5.02
C HIS A 40 1.05 -2.58 3.63
N GLU A 41 0.63 -1.82 2.63
CA GLU A 41 0.58 -2.27 1.23
C GLU A 41 1.98 -2.59 0.67
N ILE A 42 3.01 -1.81 1.04
CA ILE A 42 4.40 -2.12 0.69
C ILE A 42 4.84 -3.46 1.31
N CYS A 43 4.38 -3.81 2.51
CA CYS A 43 4.67 -5.13 3.08
C CYS A 43 4.09 -6.25 2.21
N HIS A 44 2.85 -6.10 1.74
CA HIS A 44 2.23 -7.07 0.83
C HIS A 44 3.03 -7.21 -0.48
N MET A 45 3.50 -6.10 -1.04
CA MET A 45 4.38 -6.09 -2.20
C MET A 45 5.69 -6.87 -1.93
N LEU A 46 6.39 -6.54 -0.85
CA LEU A 46 7.67 -7.17 -0.50
C LEU A 46 7.53 -8.66 -0.15
N ALA A 47 6.42 -9.05 0.46
CA ALA A 47 6.12 -10.43 0.82
C ALA A 47 5.52 -11.25 -0.34
N GLY A 48 5.26 -10.62 -1.49
CA GLY A 48 4.68 -11.30 -2.66
C GLY A 48 3.23 -11.71 -2.46
N HIS A 49 2.47 -11.01 -1.60
CA HIS A 49 1.05 -11.26 -1.34
C HIS A 49 0.19 -10.65 -2.46
N ASN A 50 0.45 -11.07 -3.70
CA ASN A 50 -0.14 -10.51 -4.90
C ASN A 50 -1.67 -10.65 -4.89
N THR A 51 -2.38 -9.55 -5.15
CA THR A 51 -3.83 -9.52 -5.36
C THR A 51 -4.23 -10.07 -6.73
N GLY A 52 -3.26 -10.53 -7.53
CA GLY A 52 -3.43 -11.16 -8.83
C GLY A 52 -3.03 -10.19 -9.94
N PRO A 53 -2.46 -10.68 -11.06
CA PRO A 53 -2.05 -9.81 -12.14
C PRO A 53 -3.29 -9.20 -12.79
N ALA A 54 -3.28 -7.88 -12.84
CA ALA A 54 -4.26 -7.06 -13.51
C ALA A 54 -4.03 -7.19 -15.04
N THR A 55 -4.37 -8.35 -15.61
CA THR A 55 -4.22 -8.61 -17.05
C THR A 55 -5.43 -8.05 -17.80
N ALA A 56 -5.40 -6.75 -18.13
CA ALA A 56 -6.28 -6.16 -19.15
C ALA A 56 -5.90 -4.73 -19.53
N ASP A 57 -5.97 -4.42 -20.81
CA ASP A 57 -5.97 -3.04 -21.30
C ASP A 57 -7.31 -2.35 -20.97
N GLY A 58 -7.29 -1.14 -20.40
CA GLY A 58 -8.47 -0.24 -20.30
C GLY A 58 -8.71 0.48 -18.96
N ASP A 59 -9.63 1.46 -18.97
CA ASP A 59 -9.94 2.40 -17.87
C ASP A 59 -10.56 1.77 -16.59
N ASP A 60 -10.90 0.48 -16.60
CA ASP A 60 -11.61 -0.20 -15.49
C ASP A 60 -10.68 -1.01 -14.55
N MET A 61 -9.37 -0.80 -14.67
CA MET A 61 -8.38 -1.61 -13.95
C MET A 61 -8.55 -1.56 -12.42
N ALA A 62 -8.68 -0.35 -11.87
CA ALA A 62 -8.79 -0.16 -10.44
C ALA A 62 -10.03 -0.85 -9.85
N ALA A 63 -11.18 -0.78 -10.51
CA ALA A 63 -12.41 -1.42 -10.04
C ALA A 63 -12.29 -2.95 -10.02
N ARG A 64 -11.62 -3.52 -11.02
CA ARG A 64 -11.38 -4.98 -11.09
C ARG A 64 -10.42 -5.46 -10.00
N VAL A 65 -9.33 -4.73 -9.75
CA VAL A 65 -8.41 -5.06 -8.66
C VAL A 65 -9.12 -4.95 -7.32
N ILE A 66 -9.94 -3.92 -7.10
CA ILE A 66 -10.77 -3.80 -5.89
C ILE A 66 -11.71 -5.01 -5.77
N ALA A 67 -12.39 -5.40 -6.84
CA ALA A 67 -13.27 -6.57 -6.82
C ALA A 67 -12.51 -7.88 -6.51
N ALA A 68 -11.30 -8.05 -7.04
CA ALA A 68 -10.46 -9.21 -6.75
C ALA A 68 -10.01 -9.23 -5.28
N ALA A 69 -9.60 -8.08 -4.72
CA ALA A 69 -9.23 -7.95 -3.32
C ALA A 69 -10.42 -8.26 -2.38
N VAL A 70 -11.63 -7.84 -2.73
CA VAL A 70 -12.85 -8.17 -1.97
C VAL A 70 -13.20 -9.66 -2.08
N ALA A 71 -13.00 -10.28 -3.24
CA ALA A 71 -13.31 -11.69 -3.47
C ALA A 71 -12.29 -12.65 -2.82
N SER A 72 -11.05 -12.22 -2.69
CA SER A 72 -9.95 -13.01 -2.13
C SER A 72 -9.13 -12.16 -1.15
N PRO A 73 -9.71 -11.86 0.03
CA PRO A 73 -9.00 -11.09 1.05
C PRO A 73 -7.76 -11.84 1.55
N HIS A 74 -6.76 -11.08 2.00
CA HIS A 74 -5.58 -11.65 2.62
C HIS A 74 -5.94 -12.45 3.87
N THR A 75 -5.13 -13.46 4.17
CA THR A 75 -5.29 -14.26 5.38
C THR A 75 -4.86 -13.46 6.61
N ASN A 76 -5.38 -13.83 7.79
CA ASN A 76 -5.01 -13.16 9.05
C ASN A 76 -3.49 -13.10 9.26
N ALA A 77 -2.75 -14.15 8.92
CA ALA A 77 -1.29 -14.16 9.07
C ALA A 77 -0.59 -13.15 8.13
N GLN A 78 -1.12 -12.96 6.92
CA GLN A 78 -0.61 -11.97 5.98
C GLN A 78 -0.89 -10.54 6.45
N GLU A 79 -2.08 -10.31 7.01
CA GLU A 79 -2.47 -9.01 7.58
C GLU A 79 -1.69 -8.68 8.85
N GLU A 80 -1.50 -9.65 9.76
CA GLU A 80 -0.70 -9.49 10.97
C GLU A 80 0.77 -9.14 10.65
N LEU A 81 1.33 -9.75 9.60
CA LEU A 81 2.68 -9.43 9.14
C LEU A 81 2.76 -7.98 8.64
N ALA A 82 1.81 -7.56 7.81
CA ALA A 82 1.79 -6.22 7.23
C ALA A 82 1.58 -5.13 8.28
N GLU A 83 0.69 -5.36 9.25
CA GLU A 83 0.45 -4.47 10.39
C GLU A 83 1.71 -4.32 11.25
N ALA A 84 2.37 -5.44 11.58
CA ALA A 84 3.60 -5.43 12.37
C ALA A 84 4.73 -4.68 11.65
N PHE A 85 4.90 -4.94 10.34
CA PHE A 85 5.88 -4.25 9.51
C PHE A 85 5.62 -2.73 9.48
N ALA A 86 4.40 -2.30 9.15
CA ALA A 86 4.04 -0.89 9.04
C ALA A 86 4.28 -0.14 10.36
N THR A 87 3.84 -0.75 11.48
CA THR A 87 4.07 -0.22 12.83
C THR A 87 5.56 -0.09 13.15
N MET A 88 6.37 -1.11 12.85
CA MET A 88 7.81 -1.08 13.13
C MET A 88 8.54 -0.02 12.31
N VAL A 89 8.26 0.05 11.01
CA VAL A 89 8.90 1.02 10.11
C VAL A 89 8.54 2.45 10.50
N LEU A 90 7.26 2.74 10.78
CA LEU A 90 6.85 4.08 11.24
C LEU A 90 7.49 4.48 12.56
N LYS A 91 7.53 3.57 13.54
CA LYS A 91 8.19 3.83 14.82
C LYS A 91 9.67 4.16 14.62
N GLN A 92 10.34 3.46 13.70
CA GLN A 92 11.74 3.71 13.41
C GLN A 92 11.95 5.03 12.65
N ALA A 93 11.12 5.32 11.64
CA ALA A 93 11.18 6.54 10.85
C ALA A 93 11.01 7.79 11.73
N ARG A 94 10.04 7.78 12.66
CA ARG A 94 9.78 8.91 13.56
C ARG A 94 10.86 9.17 14.62
N LYS A 95 11.74 8.19 14.88
CA LYS A 95 12.88 8.38 15.80
C LYS A 95 14.07 9.05 15.13
N ARG A 96 14.06 9.17 13.79
CA ARG A 96 15.20 9.65 13.04
C ARG A 96 15.21 11.19 13.01
N PRO A 97 16.35 11.83 13.32
CA PRO A 97 16.46 13.28 13.17
C PRO A 97 16.47 13.66 11.68
N PRO A 98 15.77 14.75 11.31
CA PRO A 98 15.79 15.25 9.94
C PRO A 98 17.18 15.75 9.54
N GLY A 99 17.49 15.70 8.25
CA GLY A 99 18.73 16.16 7.62
C GLY A 99 19.93 15.21 7.73
N GLY A 100 19.73 13.98 8.23
CA GLY A 100 20.80 13.01 8.39
C GLY A 100 21.38 12.49 7.06
N GLU A 101 22.58 11.89 7.09
CA GLU A 101 23.27 11.33 5.91
C GLU A 101 22.36 10.39 5.08
N PHE A 102 21.50 9.63 5.75
CA PHE A 102 20.54 8.75 5.06
C PHE A 102 19.50 9.51 4.26
N GLU A 103 18.95 10.60 4.78
CA GLU A 103 17.98 11.41 4.03
C GLU A 103 18.65 12.10 2.85
N GLN A 104 19.90 12.53 2.99
CA GLN A 104 20.70 13.07 1.88
C GLN A 104 20.94 11.99 0.80
N ARG A 105 21.29 10.77 1.20
CA ARG A 105 21.45 9.63 0.29
C ARG A 105 20.14 9.23 -0.37
N ALA A 106 19.04 9.20 0.37
CA ALA A 106 17.72 8.92 -0.18
C ALA A 106 17.29 9.99 -1.18
N SER A 107 17.51 11.27 -0.86
CA SER A 107 17.28 12.41 -1.75
C SER A 107 18.07 12.28 -3.07
N ALA A 108 19.35 11.89 -2.99
CA ALA A 108 20.18 11.68 -4.17
C ALA A 108 19.70 10.51 -5.06
N VAL A 109 19.13 9.46 -4.46
CA VAL A 109 18.65 8.27 -5.19
C VAL A 109 17.24 8.48 -5.75
N PHE A 110 16.34 9.09 -4.99
CA PHE A 110 14.90 9.17 -5.30
C PHE A 110 14.44 10.56 -5.76
N GLY A 111 15.30 11.58 -5.73
CA GLY A 111 14.98 12.94 -6.15
C GLY A 111 14.03 13.71 -5.22
N ALA A 112 13.83 13.23 -3.99
CA ALA A 112 12.98 13.88 -3.00
C ALA A 112 13.78 14.95 -2.24
N ALA A 113 13.44 16.23 -2.43
CA ALA A 113 13.93 17.36 -1.64
C ALA A 113 13.00 17.63 -0.44
#